data_AF-A0A8H5MS58-F1
#
_entry.id   AF-A0A8H5MS58-F1
#
_cell.length_a   1.000
_cell.length_b   1.000
_cell.length_c   1.000
_cell.angle_alpha   90.00
_cell.angle_beta   90.00
_cell.angle_gamma   90.00
#
_symmetry.space_group_name_H-M   'P 1'
#
loop_
_entity.id
_entity.type
_entity.pdbx_description
1 polymer ?
#
loop_
_entity_poly.entity_id
_entity_poly.type
_entity_poly.pdbx_seq_one_letter_code
_entity_poly.pdbx_strand_id
1 'polypeptide(L)'
;MDLLDELEAMAQAASAFQDDENIPESTIARWQKLFGYSSATAERKIREHRNDPLRFPVSDDHWSVVQDRMEAEGHDRESYEHSCSGSARDLNQRQEMTMKEKRKLRAAVFLIKLEGPLDSVQAVIQAAGLWCPTSTEVLAATNLSGQPCSFFKINGMDKLAIEAWLKEYPYPGFEPTIIKDPYALKDLSPTSVYPTLGIDTTLPQFRPDLDATPRPSQNEYPVWYFFYGTLTDASFLLRLFGSDYQAEYHAATIRGGALTTWGRYYALVDDPSNTNLVLGRAVLIETREQEDRLRAYETNAYEVVRCSIEMGSDMHVDGLTFRFITDIMD
;
A
#
# COMPACT_ATOMS: atom_id res chain seq x y z
N MET A 1 -31.95 -17.01 -12.41
CA MET A 1 -32.37 -16.13 -11.33
C MET A 1 -32.82 -14.86 -12.01
N ASP A 2 -34.12 -14.58 -11.98
CA ASP A 2 -34.73 -13.49 -12.73
C ASP A 2 -34.52 -12.18 -11.95
N LEU A 3 -34.11 -11.10 -12.62
CA LEU A 3 -33.83 -9.80 -12.00
C LEU A 3 -35.06 -9.22 -11.28
N LEU A 4 -36.25 -9.66 -11.70
CA LEU A 4 -37.52 -9.31 -11.10
C LEU A 4 -37.71 -9.95 -9.72
N ASP A 5 -37.23 -11.18 -9.51
CA ASP A 5 -37.33 -11.89 -8.23
C ASP A 5 -36.46 -11.22 -7.16
N GLU A 6 -35.25 -10.76 -7.54
CA GLU A 6 -34.36 -10.02 -6.65
C GLU A 6 -34.94 -8.66 -6.25
N LEU A 7 -35.56 -7.95 -7.20
CA LEU A 7 -36.13 -6.63 -6.94
C LEU A 7 -37.39 -6.70 -6.09
N GLU A 8 -38.19 -7.75 -6.26
CA GLU A 8 -39.35 -8.05 -5.43
C GLU A 8 -38.93 -8.47 -4.01
N ALA A 9 -37.86 -9.25 -3.86
CA ALA A 9 -37.28 -9.57 -2.56
C ALA A 9 -36.77 -8.32 -1.81
N MET A 10 -36.12 -7.39 -2.51
CA MET A 10 -35.68 -6.12 -1.93
C MET A 10 -36.86 -5.22 -1.52
N ALA A 11 -37.94 -5.19 -2.32
CA ALA A 11 -39.15 -4.42 -2.01
C ALA A 11 -39.93 -4.99 -0.82
N GLN A 12 -39.98 -6.32 -0.68
CA GLN A 12 -40.59 -6.99 0.47
C GLN A 12 -39.76 -6.76 1.75
N ALA A 13 -38.43 -6.80 1.66
CA ALA A 13 -37.54 -6.46 2.77
C ALA A 13 -37.72 -5.01 3.25
N ALA A 14 -37.96 -4.07 2.32
CA ALA A 14 -38.23 -2.68 2.62
C ALA A 14 -39.66 -2.40 3.14
N SER A 15 -40.60 -3.36 3.02
CA SER A 15 -41.98 -3.19 3.49
C SER A 15 -42.24 -3.85 4.84
N ALA A 16 -41.32 -4.68 5.33
CA ALA A 16 -41.41 -5.36 6.62
C ALA A 16 -41.00 -4.48 7.83
N PHE A 17 -40.88 -3.16 7.66
CA PHE A 17 -40.75 -2.20 8.76
C PHE A 17 -42.11 -2.07 9.47
N GLN A 18 -42.49 -3.08 10.24
CA GLN A 18 -43.50 -2.95 11.28
C GLN A 18 -42.78 -2.79 12.61
N ASP A 19 -42.98 -1.63 13.23
CA ASP A 19 -42.67 -1.33 14.63
C ASP A 19 -43.25 -2.44 15.53
N ASP A 20 -42.40 -3.28 16.10
CA ASP A 20 -42.74 -4.05 17.29
C ASP A 20 -41.65 -3.83 18.34
N GLU A 21 -41.90 -2.84 19.22
CA GLU A 21 -40.98 -2.36 20.25
C GLU A 21 -40.69 -3.41 21.35
N ASN A 22 -41.28 -4.60 21.32
CA ASN A 22 -41.10 -5.59 22.36
C ASN A 22 -40.41 -6.87 21.83
N ILE A 23 -39.10 -6.98 22.07
CA ILE A 23 -38.33 -8.19 21.75
C ILE A 23 -38.71 -9.27 22.78
N PRO A 24 -39.23 -10.43 22.37
CA PRO A 24 -39.61 -11.49 23.30
C PRO A 24 -38.41 -11.94 24.15
N GLU A 25 -38.60 -12.13 25.46
CA GLU A 25 -37.57 -12.65 26.37
C GLU A 25 -37.00 -14.00 25.89
N SER A 26 -37.82 -14.80 25.22
CA SER A 26 -37.40 -16.07 24.61
C SER A 26 -36.39 -15.88 23.46
N THR A 27 -36.47 -14.78 22.71
CA THR A 27 -35.49 -14.44 21.66
C THR A 27 -34.18 -13.96 22.28
N ILE A 28 -34.27 -13.12 23.32
CA ILE A 28 -33.09 -12.65 24.08
C ILE A 28 -32.36 -13.85 24.68
N ALA A 29 -33.05 -14.71 25.42
CA ALA A 29 -32.47 -15.90 26.04
C ALA A 29 -31.79 -16.84 25.03
N ARG A 30 -32.36 -16.97 23.83
CA ARG A 30 -31.79 -17.78 22.74
C ARG A 30 -30.50 -17.18 22.22
N TRP A 31 -30.45 -15.88 21.97
CA TRP A 31 -29.25 -15.19 21.53
C TRP A 31 -28.14 -15.18 22.59
N GLN A 32 -28.51 -15.11 23.87
CA GLN A 32 -27.56 -15.28 24.97
C GLN A 32 -26.95 -16.70 24.96
N LYS A 33 -27.77 -17.73 24.74
CA LYS A 33 -27.32 -19.13 24.69
C LYS A 33 -26.45 -19.42 23.47
N LEU A 34 -26.82 -18.91 22.30
CA LEU A 34 -26.15 -19.20 21.02
C LEU A 34 -24.84 -18.42 20.84
N PHE A 35 -24.81 -17.15 21.26
CA PHE A 35 -23.67 -16.26 21.00
C PHE A 35 -22.90 -15.82 22.25
N GLY A 36 -23.30 -16.29 23.43
CA GLY A 36 -22.66 -15.93 24.70
C GLY A 36 -22.86 -14.47 25.12
N TYR A 37 -23.87 -13.79 24.56
CA TYR A 37 -24.13 -12.38 24.86
C TYR A 37 -24.76 -12.19 26.25
N SER A 38 -24.52 -11.01 26.85
CA SER A 38 -25.34 -10.54 27.97
C SER A 38 -26.73 -10.13 27.48
N SER A 39 -27.75 -10.13 28.35
CA SER A 39 -29.13 -9.82 27.95
C SER A 39 -29.25 -8.45 27.26
N ALA A 40 -28.64 -7.40 27.83
CA ALA A 40 -28.60 -6.08 27.20
C ALA A 40 -27.85 -6.05 25.85
N THR A 41 -26.83 -6.90 25.67
CA THR A 41 -26.10 -7.00 24.41
C THR A 41 -26.89 -7.75 23.35
N ALA A 42 -27.59 -8.81 23.74
CA ALA A 42 -28.48 -9.58 22.87
C ALA A 42 -29.62 -8.69 22.36
N GLU A 43 -30.29 -7.93 23.23
CA GLU A 43 -31.32 -6.97 22.82
C GLU A 43 -30.80 -5.96 21.80
N ARG A 44 -29.64 -5.34 22.06
CA ARG A 44 -29.04 -4.38 21.14
C ARG A 44 -28.72 -5.03 19.79
N LYS A 45 -28.15 -6.23 19.80
CA LYS A 45 -27.77 -6.96 18.58
C LYS A 45 -28.98 -7.40 17.76
N ILE A 46 -30.08 -7.78 18.41
CA ILE A 46 -31.35 -8.07 17.75
C ILE A 46 -31.91 -6.79 17.08
N ARG A 47 -31.92 -5.65 17.79
CA ARG A 47 -32.36 -4.37 17.18
C ARG A 47 -31.48 -3.96 16.01
N GLU A 48 -30.17 -4.05 16.17
CA GLU A 48 -29.20 -3.75 15.09
C GLU A 48 -29.47 -4.65 13.88
N HIS A 49 -29.67 -5.95 14.07
CA HIS A 49 -29.94 -6.90 12.99
C HIS A 49 -31.27 -6.63 12.27
N ARG A 50 -32.35 -6.35 13.02
CA ARG A 50 -33.67 -6.01 12.44
C ARG A 50 -33.65 -4.71 11.65
N ASN A 51 -32.85 -3.75 12.10
CA ASN A 51 -32.71 -2.43 11.47
C ASN A 51 -31.61 -2.35 10.41
N ASP A 52 -30.89 -3.45 10.11
CA ASP A 52 -29.83 -3.47 9.10
C ASP A 52 -30.45 -3.64 7.69
N PRO A 53 -30.44 -2.60 6.83
CA PRO A 53 -30.97 -2.71 5.47
C PRO A 53 -30.10 -3.57 4.55
N LEU A 54 -28.91 -3.98 5.00
CA LEU A 54 -27.99 -4.87 4.31
C LEU A 54 -27.88 -6.25 5.00
N ARG A 55 -28.84 -6.62 5.85
CA ARG A 55 -28.88 -7.95 6.47
C ARG A 55 -28.85 -9.02 5.39
N PHE A 56 -28.12 -10.11 5.63
CA PHE A 56 -28.10 -11.27 4.72
C PHE A 56 -29.45 -11.99 4.82
N PRO A 57 -30.36 -11.86 3.84
CA PRO A 57 -31.65 -12.51 3.92
C PRO A 57 -31.46 -13.99 3.52
N VAL A 58 -31.78 -14.90 4.43
CA VAL A 58 -31.79 -16.32 4.09
C VAL A 58 -33.08 -16.59 3.30
N SER A 59 -32.97 -17.06 2.06
CA SER A 59 -34.15 -17.39 1.24
C SER A 59 -34.94 -18.56 1.83
N ASP A 60 -36.22 -18.67 1.49
CA ASP A 60 -37.09 -19.77 1.95
C ASP A 60 -36.56 -21.14 1.50
N ASP A 61 -36.06 -21.23 0.26
CA ASP A 61 -35.42 -22.43 -0.28
C ASP A 61 -34.16 -22.81 0.51
N HIS A 62 -33.34 -21.83 0.89
CA HIS A 62 -32.13 -22.09 1.70
C HIS A 62 -32.51 -22.51 3.12
N TRP A 63 -33.49 -21.83 3.73
CA TRP A 63 -33.96 -22.17 5.07
C TRP A 63 -34.50 -23.59 5.12
N SER A 64 -35.33 -24.00 4.15
CA SER A 64 -35.89 -25.35 4.11
C SER A 64 -34.83 -26.46 4.08
N VAL A 65 -33.65 -26.19 3.53
CA VAL A 65 -32.55 -27.17 3.47
C VAL A 65 -31.78 -27.25 4.78
N VAL A 66 -31.66 -26.12 5.51
CA VAL A 66 -30.83 -26.05 6.72
C VAL A 66 -31.64 -26.09 8.02
N GLN A 67 -32.96 -25.95 7.95
CA GLN A 67 -33.87 -25.81 9.10
C GLN A 67 -33.70 -26.94 10.11
N ASP A 68 -33.85 -28.20 9.70
CA ASP A 68 -33.78 -29.36 10.61
C ASP A 68 -32.46 -29.41 11.40
N ARG A 69 -31.35 -29.07 10.73
CA ARG A 69 -30.02 -29.04 11.37
C ARG A 69 -29.88 -27.84 12.30
N MET A 70 -30.29 -26.66 11.84
CA MET A 70 -30.11 -25.41 12.57
C MET A 70 -31.04 -25.34 13.79
N GLU A 71 -32.27 -25.84 13.70
CA GLU A 71 -33.18 -25.98 14.83
C GLU A 71 -32.66 -26.99 15.86
N ALA A 72 -31.99 -28.07 15.43
CA ALA A 72 -31.32 -29.00 16.34
C ALA A 72 -30.15 -28.35 17.09
N GLU A 73 -29.48 -27.37 16.46
CA GLU A 73 -28.45 -26.53 17.09
C GLU A 73 -29.06 -25.37 17.92
N GLY A 74 -30.39 -25.22 17.89
CA GLY A 74 -31.14 -24.21 18.65
C GLY A 74 -31.29 -22.86 17.96
N HIS A 75 -30.89 -22.77 16.68
CA HIS A 75 -31.08 -21.59 15.84
C HIS A 75 -32.52 -21.52 15.31
N ASP A 76 -33.04 -20.31 15.23
CA ASP A 76 -34.13 -19.95 14.32
C ASP A 76 -33.59 -19.18 13.11
N ARG A 77 -34.47 -18.89 12.16
CA ARG A 77 -34.10 -18.16 10.94
C ARG A 77 -33.39 -16.84 11.25
N GLU A 78 -33.87 -16.06 12.21
CA GLU A 78 -33.30 -14.75 12.59
C GLU A 78 -31.89 -14.89 13.21
N SER A 79 -31.71 -15.81 14.17
CA SER A 79 -30.38 -16.06 14.77
C SER A 79 -29.41 -16.71 13.77
N TYR A 80 -29.91 -17.51 12.84
CA TYR A 80 -29.11 -18.07 11.76
C TYR A 80 -28.64 -16.98 10.78
N GLU A 81 -29.53 -16.07 10.37
CA GLU A 81 -29.19 -14.90 9.55
C GLU A 81 -28.16 -14.00 10.22
N HIS A 82 -28.29 -13.76 11.54
CA HIS A 82 -27.31 -13.01 12.32
C HIS A 82 -25.95 -13.72 12.36
N SER A 83 -25.94 -15.05 12.53
CA SER A 83 -24.72 -15.88 12.50
C SER A 83 -24.01 -15.80 11.13
N CYS A 84 -24.78 -15.90 10.04
CA CYS A 84 -24.27 -15.76 8.68
C CYS A 84 -23.80 -14.34 8.36
N SER A 85 -24.47 -13.32 8.89
CA SER A 85 -24.04 -11.92 8.74
C SER A 85 -22.73 -11.65 9.50
N GLY A 86 -22.53 -12.29 10.65
CA GLY A 86 -21.27 -12.29 11.39
C GLY A 86 -20.14 -12.97 10.61
N SER A 87 -20.38 -14.14 10.03
CA SER A 87 -19.37 -14.86 9.24
C SER A 87 -19.07 -14.20 7.90
N ALA A 88 -20.05 -13.55 7.26
CA ALA A 88 -19.83 -12.74 6.05
C ALA A 88 -19.01 -11.47 6.34
N ARG A 89 -19.20 -10.84 7.51
CA ARG A 89 -18.35 -9.72 7.96
C ARG A 89 -16.95 -10.19 8.41
N ASP A 90 -16.82 -11.36 9.01
CA ASP A 90 -15.53 -11.99 9.33
C ASP A 90 -14.77 -12.46 8.07
N LEU A 91 -15.48 -12.91 7.05
CA LEU A 91 -14.91 -13.18 5.72
C LEU A 91 -14.45 -11.87 5.03
N ASN A 92 -15.13 -10.75 5.29
CA ASN A 92 -14.67 -9.43 4.85
C ASN A 92 -13.50 -8.87 5.69
N GLN A 93 -13.35 -9.25 6.97
CA GLN A 93 -12.16 -8.93 7.77
C GLN A 93 -10.97 -9.86 7.48
N ARG A 94 -11.23 -11.10 7.05
CA ARG A 94 -10.28 -11.98 6.36
C ARG A 94 -10.29 -11.72 4.85
N GLN A 95 -10.26 -10.46 4.42
CA GLN A 95 -9.76 -10.19 3.08
C GLN A 95 -8.32 -10.70 3.03
N GLU A 96 -8.14 -11.88 2.43
CA GLU A 96 -6.83 -12.25 1.91
C GLU A 96 -6.36 -11.08 1.07
N MET A 97 -5.32 -10.38 1.54
CA MET A 97 -4.75 -9.23 0.83
C MET A 97 -4.62 -9.62 -0.64
N THR A 98 -5.16 -8.77 -1.51
CA THR A 98 -5.08 -8.97 -2.95
C THR A 98 -3.62 -9.12 -3.34
N MET A 99 -3.34 -9.84 -4.43
CA MET A 99 -1.97 -9.95 -4.93
C MET A 99 -1.34 -8.57 -5.23
N LYS A 100 -2.16 -7.57 -5.56
CA LYS A 100 -1.72 -6.17 -5.74
C LYS A 100 -1.23 -5.56 -4.43
N GLU A 101 -2.01 -5.67 -3.35
CA GLU A 101 -1.64 -5.15 -2.03
C GLU A 101 -0.41 -5.86 -1.46
N LYS A 102 -0.33 -7.19 -1.59
CA LYS A 102 0.86 -7.96 -1.18
C LYS A 102 2.12 -7.49 -1.89
N ARG A 103 2.04 -7.19 -3.20
CA ARG A 103 3.16 -6.65 -3.98
C ARG A 103 3.54 -5.25 -3.49
N LYS A 104 2.55 -4.37 -3.27
CA LYS A 104 2.77 -3.02 -2.74
C LYS A 104 3.49 -3.04 -1.39
N LEU A 105 3.05 -3.91 -0.48
CA LEU A 105 3.68 -4.07 0.83
C LEU A 105 5.11 -4.61 0.72
N ARG A 106 5.39 -5.56 -0.17
CA ARG A 106 6.77 -6.05 -0.39
C ARG A 106 7.70 -5.00 -0.97
N ALA A 107 7.19 -4.08 -1.79
CA ALA A 107 7.96 -2.97 -2.36
C ALA A 107 8.16 -1.81 -1.38
N ALA A 108 7.26 -1.64 -0.40
CA ALA A 108 7.38 -0.61 0.61
C ALA A 108 8.50 -0.92 1.60
N VAL A 109 9.41 0.04 1.79
CA VAL A 109 10.54 -0.06 2.72
C VAL A 109 10.23 0.74 3.98
N PHE A 110 10.44 0.11 5.13
CA PHE A 110 10.31 0.70 6.46
C PHE A 110 11.61 0.50 7.24
N LEU A 111 11.87 1.41 8.17
CA LEU A 111 12.95 1.34 9.14
C LEU A 111 12.35 1.11 10.51
N ILE A 112 12.70 0.00 11.14
CA ILE A 112 12.36 -0.27 12.54
C ILE A 112 13.55 0.07 13.43
N LYS A 113 13.31 0.82 14.50
CA LYS A 113 14.33 1.08 15.51
C LYS A 113 14.59 -0.20 16.31
N LEU A 114 15.86 -0.53 16.50
CA LEU A 114 16.27 -1.65 17.33
C LEU A 114 16.22 -1.23 18.80
N GLU A 115 15.14 -1.62 19.49
CA GLU A 115 14.88 -1.29 20.89
C GLU A 115 13.92 -2.29 21.57
N GLY A 116 14.00 -2.35 22.91
CA GLY A 116 13.11 -3.19 23.72
C GLY A 116 13.17 -4.67 23.32
N PRO A 117 12.04 -5.36 23.09
CA PRO A 117 12.00 -6.75 22.64
C PRO A 117 12.50 -6.95 21.20
N LEU A 118 12.75 -5.87 20.44
CA LEU A 118 13.22 -5.87 19.06
C LEU A 118 14.63 -5.24 18.96
N ASP A 119 15.46 -5.42 19.99
CA ASP A 119 16.79 -4.80 20.12
C ASP A 119 17.86 -5.31 19.14
N SER A 120 17.57 -6.38 18.40
CA SER A 120 18.51 -7.06 17.53
C SER A 120 17.83 -7.50 16.25
N VAL A 121 18.63 -7.59 15.18
CA VAL A 121 18.16 -8.08 13.87
C VAL A 121 17.56 -9.48 14.00
N GLN A 122 18.13 -10.33 14.85
CA GLN A 122 17.61 -11.67 15.12
C GLN A 122 16.22 -11.64 15.76
N ALA A 123 16.00 -10.76 16.73
CA ALA A 123 14.69 -10.60 17.37
C ALA A 123 13.63 -10.11 16.37
N VAL A 124 14.00 -9.18 15.48
CA VAL A 124 13.12 -8.72 14.40
C VAL A 124 12.78 -9.83 13.40
N ILE A 125 13.78 -10.62 12.97
CA ILE A 125 13.57 -11.78 12.09
C ILE A 125 12.62 -12.79 12.72
N GLN A 126 12.81 -13.09 14.01
CA GLN A 126 11.96 -14.02 14.76
C GLN A 126 10.54 -13.49 14.89
N ALA A 127 10.37 -12.21 15.25
CA ALA A 127 9.06 -11.57 15.36
C ALA A 127 8.33 -11.50 14.01
N ALA A 128 9.06 -11.29 12.91
CA ALA A 128 8.50 -11.30 11.57
C ALA A 128 8.20 -12.73 11.03
N GLY A 129 8.58 -13.78 11.77
CA GLY A 129 8.43 -15.17 11.31
C GLY A 129 9.30 -15.51 10.09
N LEU A 130 10.40 -14.78 9.90
CA LEU A 130 11.30 -14.95 8.76
C LEU A 130 12.38 -16.01 9.07
N TRP A 131 12.71 -16.84 8.08
CA TRP A 131 13.89 -17.72 8.15
C TRP A 131 15.17 -17.00 7.71
N CYS A 132 15.03 -15.98 6.86
CA CYS A 132 16.13 -15.20 6.32
C CYS A 132 15.65 -13.73 6.15
N PRO A 133 16.45 -12.74 6.55
CA PRO A 133 16.03 -11.35 6.43
C PRO A 133 16.00 -10.87 4.97
N THR A 134 15.05 -9.99 4.66
CA THR A 134 14.93 -9.33 3.36
C THR A 134 16.12 -8.40 3.06
N SER A 135 16.78 -7.88 4.09
CA SER A 135 17.95 -7.01 4.00
C SER A 135 18.90 -7.27 5.17
N THR A 136 20.20 -7.09 4.97
CA THR A 136 21.22 -7.18 6.04
C THR A 136 21.68 -5.80 6.51
N GLU A 137 21.09 -4.72 6.00
CA GLU A 137 21.54 -3.36 6.29
C GLU A 137 21.00 -2.85 7.62
N VAL A 138 21.92 -2.56 8.55
CA VAL A 138 21.65 -1.85 9.80
C VAL A 138 22.16 -0.42 9.65
N LEU A 139 21.28 0.55 9.82
CA LEU A 139 21.61 1.98 9.76
C LEU A 139 21.91 2.47 11.17
N ALA A 140 23.14 2.92 11.39
CA ALA A 140 23.50 3.65 12.61
C ALA A 140 22.95 5.08 12.54
N ALA A 141 22.31 5.52 13.60
CA ALA A 141 21.71 6.84 13.75
C ALA A 141 21.99 7.40 15.15
N THR A 142 21.63 8.65 15.37
CA THR A 142 21.76 9.31 16.67
C THR A 142 20.45 10.02 16.97
N ASN A 143 19.92 9.82 18.18
CA ASN A 143 18.69 10.50 18.59
C ASN A 143 18.96 11.98 18.94
N LEU A 144 17.89 12.75 19.19
CA LEU A 144 17.99 14.17 19.57
C LEU A 144 18.80 14.41 20.86
N SER A 145 18.95 13.38 21.69
CA SER A 145 19.74 13.42 22.92
C SER A 145 21.21 13.04 22.72
N GLY A 146 21.66 12.82 21.48
CA GLY A 146 23.04 12.43 21.16
C GLY A 146 23.36 10.95 21.42
N GLN A 147 22.37 10.12 21.73
CA GLN A 147 22.59 8.69 21.99
C GLN A 147 22.54 7.90 20.68
N PRO A 148 23.43 6.91 20.50
CA PRO A 148 23.40 6.05 19.33
C PRO A 148 22.11 5.21 19.33
N CYS A 149 21.48 5.13 18.17
CA CYS A 149 20.39 4.21 17.90
C CYS A 149 20.65 3.50 16.57
N SER A 150 20.07 2.32 16.42
CA SER A 150 20.21 1.53 15.20
C SER A 150 18.85 1.29 14.60
N PHE A 151 18.76 1.36 13.28
CA PHE A 151 17.57 1.04 12.52
C PHE A 151 17.83 -0.15 11.61
N PHE A 152 16.83 -0.98 11.41
CA PHE A 152 16.89 -2.12 10.50
C PHE A 152 15.84 -1.96 9.39
N LYS A 153 16.23 -2.27 8.15
CA LYS A 153 15.35 -2.20 6.98
C LYS A 153 14.45 -3.42 6.91
N ILE A 154 13.14 -3.20 6.89
CA ILE A 154 12.10 -4.22 6.74
C ILE A 154 11.14 -3.83 5.62
N ASN A 155 10.48 -4.81 5.00
CA ASN A 155 9.43 -4.51 4.03
C ASN A 155 8.05 -4.35 4.74
N GLY A 156 7.00 -3.97 4.01
CA GLY A 156 5.66 -3.80 4.56
C GLY A 156 4.98 -5.10 5.03
N MET A 157 5.33 -6.25 4.46
CA MET A 157 4.85 -7.55 4.95
C MET A 157 5.49 -7.88 6.31
N ASP A 158 6.79 -7.64 6.44
CA ASP A 158 7.55 -7.84 7.67
C ASP A 158 6.99 -6.95 8.78
N LYS A 159 6.67 -5.68 8.47
CA LYS A 159 5.98 -4.76 9.39
C LYS A 159 4.67 -5.35 9.92
N LEU A 160 3.80 -5.87 9.04
CA LEU A 160 2.53 -6.46 9.45
C LEU A 160 2.72 -7.71 10.33
N ALA A 161 3.72 -8.53 10.02
CA ALA A 161 4.04 -9.71 10.81
C ALA A 161 4.53 -9.34 12.21
N ILE A 162 5.42 -8.34 12.32
CA ILE A 162 5.92 -7.83 13.61
C ILE A 162 4.77 -7.21 14.44
N GLU A 163 3.88 -6.45 13.81
CA GLU A 163 2.70 -5.89 14.48
C GLU A 163 1.73 -6.97 14.97
N ALA A 164 1.54 -8.05 14.19
CA ALA A 164 0.75 -9.19 14.61
C ALA A 164 1.40 -9.93 15.80
N TRP A 165 2.72 -10.13 15.75
CA TRP A 165 3.49 -10.75 16.83
C TRP A 165 3.42 -9.93 18.12
N LEU A 166 3.52 -8.60 18.05
CA LEU A 166 3.37 -7.72 19.23
C LEU A 166 1.95 -7.73 19.81
N LYS A 167 0.92 -7.98 19.00
CA LYS A 167 -0.46 -8.17 19.48
C LYS A 167 -0.64 -9.50 20.21
N GLU A 168 0.05 -10.55 19.76
CA GLU A 168 0.01 -11.87 20.38
C GLU A 168 0.83 -11.92 21.69
N TYR A 169 1.97 -11.20 21.72
CA TYR A 169 2.87 -11.11 22.88
C TYR A 169 3.01 -9.64 23.34
N PRO A 170 2.03 -9.11 24.09
CA PRO A 170 2.04 -7.71 24.50
C PRO A 170 3.16 -7.43 25.53
N TYR A 171 3.97 -6.41 25.26
CA TYR A 171 4.99 -5.90 26.18
C TYR A 171 4.51 -4.58 26.81
N PRO A 172 4.20 -4.54 28.13
CA PRO A 172 3.70 -3.33 28.77
C PRO A 172 4.67 -2.15 28.63
N GLY A 173 4.18 -1.04 28.07
CA GLY A 173 4.96 0.19 27.91
C GLY A 173 5.93 0.21 26.73
N PHE A 174 5.83 -0.74 25.81
CA PHE A 174 6.63 -0.77 24.58
C PHE A 174 5.74 -0.61 23.34
N GLU A 175 6.03 0.42 22.54
CA GLU A 175 5.50 0.59 21.19
C GLU A 175 6.68 0.66 20.21
N PRO A 176 6.68 -0.14 19.13
CA PRO A 176 7.80 -0.15 18.19
C PRO A 176 7.87 1.16 17.41
N THR A 177 9.06 1.75 17.33
CA THR A 177 9.29 2.89 16.43
C THR A 177 9.54 2.39 15.01
N ILE A 178 8.51 2.46 14.14
CA ILE A 178 8.60 2.11 12.73
C ILE A 178 8.36 3.36 11.89
N ILE A 179 9.32 3.72 11.02
CA ILE A 179 9.20 4.85 10.09
C ILE A 179 9.26 4.34 8.66
N LYS A 180 8.49 4.95 7.74
CA LYS A 180 8.63 4.66 6.31
C LYS A 180 9.96 5.22 5.84
N ASP A 181 10.69 4.47 5.01
CA ASP A 181 11.96 4.93 4.44
C ASP A 181 11.72 6.27 3.73
N PRO A 182 12.40 7.37 4.14
CA PRO A 182 12.04 8.70 3.64
C PRO A 182 12.54 8.94 2.22
N TYR A 183 13.43 8.11 1.68
CA TYR A 183 14.02 8.32 0.35
C TYR A 183 13.06 7.90 -0.77
N ALA A 184 13.11 8.62 -1.90
CA ALA A 184 12.47 8.18 -3.12
C ALA A 184 12.97 6.78 -3.52
N LEU A 185 12.06 5.85 -3.80
CA LEU A 185 12.44 4.46 -4.08
C LEU A 185 13.18 4.38 -5.42
N LYS A 186 14.30 3.65 -5.48
CA LYS A 186 14.98 3.31 -6.73
C LYS A 186 15.15 1.79 -6.75
N ASP A 187 14.36 1.11 -7.58
CA ASP A 187 14.37 -0.35 -7.70
C ASP A 187 14.38 -0.75 -9.18
N LEU A 188 15.48 -0.42 -9.85
CA LEU A 188 15.65 -0.67 -11.28
C LEU A 188 15.97 -2.15 -11.51
N SER A 189 15.11 -2.84 -12.25
CA SER A 189 15.33 -4.24 -12.58
C SER A 189 16.58 -4.41 -13.46
N PRO A 190 17.45 -5.41 -13.17
CA PRO A 190 18.61 -5.70 -14.00
C PRO A 190 18.27 -6.48 -15.28
N THR A 191 17.08 -7.09 -15.34
CA THR A 191 16.66 -8.00 -16.42
C THR A 191 15.41 -7.52 -17.15
N SER A 192 14.80 -6.43 -16.70
CA SER A 192 13.62 -5.81 -17.31
C SER A 192 13.77 -4.29 -17.35
N VAL A 193 13.07 -3.65 -18.29
CA VAL A 193 12.94 -2.19 -18.34
C VAL A 193 12.16 -1.63 -17.14
N TYR A 194 11.59 -2.46 -16.26
CA TYR A 194 10.93 -2.01 -15.03
C TYR A 194 11.87 -1.24 -14.07
N PRO A 195 11.41 -0.13 -13.46
CA PRO A 195 10.27 0.71 -13.86
C PRO A 195 10.69 1.69 -14.98
N THR A 196 9.80 1.90 -15.96
CA THR A 196 9.96 2.92 -17.02
C THR A 196 8.73 3.81 -17.07
N LEU A 197 8.94 5.12 -17.18
CA LEU A 197 7.87 6.11 -17.27
C LEU A 197 6.95 5.85 -18.47
N GLY A 198 5.64 5.81 -18.24
CA GLY A 198 4.62 5.65 -19.28
C GLY A 198 4.50 4.25 -19.87
N ILE A 199 5.28 3.27 -19.37
CA ILE A 199 5.27 1.90 -19.88
C ILE A 199 4.84 0.94 -18.78
N ASP A 200 3.78 0.17 -19.03
CA ASP A 200 3.44 -0.99 -18.22
C ASP A 200 4.34 -2.17 -18.57
N THR A 201 5.49 -2.24 -17.91
CA THR A 201 6.50 -3.27 -18.15
C THR A 201 6.08 -4.67 -17.68
N THR A 202 4.88 -4.82 -17.12
CA THR A 202 4.32 -6.15 -16.80
C THR A 202 3.76 -6.84 -18.04
N LEU A 203 3.50 -6.09 -19.12
CA LEU A 203 2.94 -6.62 -20.35
C LEU A 203 4.01 -7.31 -21.22
N PRO A 204 3.70 -8.47 -21.86
CA PRO A 204 4.68 -9.26 -22.60
C PRO A 204 5.42 -8.53 -23.72
N GLN A 205 4.78 -7.54 -24.36
CA GLN A 205 5.36 -6.79 -25.47
C GLN A 205 6.52 -5.87 -25.04
N PHE A 206 6.67 -5.59 -23.74
CA PHE A 206 7.78 -4.79 -23.20
C PHE A 206 8.84 -5.67 -22.54
N ARG A 207 8.79 -6.99 -22.74
CA ARG A 207 9.86 -7.89 -22.33
C ARG A 207 11.10 -7.57 -23.18
N PRO A 208 12.25 -7.24 -22.57
CA PRO A 208 13.48 -7.06 -23.33
C PRO A 208 13.89 -8.36 -24.01
N ASP A 209 14.60 -8.25 -25.12
CA ASP A 209 15.28 -9.39 -25.73
C ASP A 209 16.26 -10.03 -24.75
N LEU A 210 16.53 -11.32 -24.91
CA LEU A 210 17.36 -12.13 -24.00
C LEU A 210 18.76 -11.52 -23.73
N ASP A 211 19.30 -10.75 -24.68
CA ASP A 211 20.62 -10.14 -24.59
C ASP A 211 20.59 -8.63 -24.28
N ALA A 212 19.40 -8.01 -24.19
CA ALA A 212 19.26 -6.59 -23.94
C ALA A 212 19.39 -6.28 -22.44
N THR A 213 20.42 -5.52 -22.07
CA THR A 213 20.58 -5.02 -20.69
C THR A 213 19.90 -3.66 -20.55
N PRO A 214 18.86 -3.52 -19.72
CA PRO A 214 18.14 -2.25 -19.56
C PRO A 214 19.04 -1.23 -18.86
N ARG A 215 19.21 -0.07 -19.50
CA ARG A 215 19.98 1.06 -18.97
C ARG A 215 19.08 2.25 -18.62
N PRO A 216 19.45 3.07 -17.63
CA PRO A 216 20.57 2.89 -16.70
C PRO A 216 20.37 1.72 -15.74
N SER A 217 21.46 1.13 -15.23
CA SER A 217 21.38 0.10 -14.17
C SER A 217 21.28 0.72 -12.77
N GLN A 218 20.91 -0.09 -11.76
CA GLN A 218 20.67 0.36 -10.38
C GLN A 218 21.80 1.21 -9.79
N ASN A 219 23.06 0.89 -10.09
CA ASN A 219 24.25 1.56 -9.55
C ASN A 219 25.17 2.08 -10.66
N GLU A 220 24.62 2.41 -11.82
CA GLU A 220 25.38 3.00 -12.93
C GLU A 220 25.58 4.49 -12.72
N TYR A 221 26.84 4.91 -12.74
CA TYR A 221 27.24 6.31 -12.70
C TYR A 221 28.40 6.54 -13.67
N PRO A 222 28.48 7.72 -14.33
CA PRO A 222 27.52 8.82 -14.25
C PRO A 222 26.19 8.50 -14.95
N VAL A 223 25.09 9.13 -14.51
CA VAL A 223 23.74 8.89 -15.03
C VAL A 223 22.99 10.20 -15.27
N TRP A 224 22.27 10.27 -16.40
CA TRP A 224 21.43 11.41 -16.72
C TRP A 224 20.15 11.40 -15.91
N TYR A 225 19.85 12.51 -15.24
CA TYR A 225 18.57 12.75 -14.59
C TYR A 225 17.80 13.85 -15.32
N PHE A 226 16.53 13.59 -15.59
CA PHE A 226 15.58 14.60 -16.05
C PHE A 226 14.82 15.20 -14.87
N PHE A 227 14.85 16.53 -14.80
CA PHE A 227 14.18 17.34 -13.80
C PHE A 227 13.12 18.24 -14.42
N TYR A 228 12.04 18.41 -13.68
CA TYR A 228 10.96 19.36 -13.94
C TYR A 228 10.72 20.21 -12.68
N GLY A 229 9.99 21.32 -12.81
CA GLY A 229 9.63 22.15 -11.66
C GLY A 229 10.82 22.76 -10.93
N THR A 230 10.89 22.58 -9.61
CA THR A 230 11.88 23.23 -8.71
C THR A 230 13.31 22.74 -8.93
N LEU A 231 13.48 21.47 -9.30
CA LEU A 231 14.80 20.89 -9.58
C LEU A 231 15.46 21.43 -10.86
N THR A 232 14.75 22.25 -11.63
CA THR A 232 15.33 22.93 -12.81
C THR A 232 16.18 24.15 -12.46
N ASP A 233 16.13 24.62 -11.21
CA ASP A 233 16.90 25.76 -10.72
C ASP A 233 18.34 25.36 -10.33
N ALA A 234 19.32 25.95 -11.02
CA ALA A 234 20.74 25.76 -10.75
C ALA A 234 21.15 26.12 -9.32
N SER A 235 20.49 27.13 -8.74
CA SER A 235 20.78 27.56 -7.36
C SER A 235 20.42 26.49 -6.33
N PHE A 236 19.45 25.62 -6.66
CA PHE A 236 18.98 24.56 -5.79
C PHE A 236 19.98 23.41 -5.71
N LEU A 237 20.48 22.89 -6.84
CA LEU A 237 21.47 21.80 -6.82
C LEU A 237 22.79 22.23 -6.18
N LEU A 238 23.21 23.48 -6.35
CA LEU A 238 24.34 24.06 -5.62
C LEU A 238 24.14 23.96 -4.10
N ARG A 239 22.94 24.27 -3.60
CA ARG A 239 22.63 24.13 -2.17
C ARG A 239 22.56 22.68 -1.72
N LEU A 240 22.06 21.80 -2.58
CA LEU A 240 21.86 20.38 -2.24
C LEU A 240 23.19 19.61 -2.23
N PHE A 241 24.05 19.83 -3.21
CA PHE A 241 25.32 19.11 -3.36
C PHE A 241 26.51 19.82 -2.72
N GLY A 242 26.44 21.14 -2.55
CA GLY A 242 27.47 21.97 -1.95
C GLY A 242 27.99 23.03 -2.93
N SER A 243 28.70 24.03 -2.39
CA SER A 243 29.18 25.21 -3.12
C SER A 243 30.10 24.91 -4.31
N ASP A 244 30.71 23.73 -4.33
CA ASP A 244 31.73 23.35 -5.30
C ASP A 244 31.12 22.60 -6.51
N TYR A 245 29.81 22.36 -6.52
CA TYR A 245 29.15 21.63 -7.59
C TYR A 245 28.81 22.51 -8.80
N GLN A 246 29.41 22.23 -9.96
CA GLN A 246 29.06 22.85 -11.23
C GLN A 246 28.23 21.87 -12.08
N ALA A 247 26.90 21.91 -11.97
CA ALA A 247 26.05 21.20 -12.92
C ALA A 247 25.89 21.99 -14.22
N GLU A 248 26.14 21.32 -15.33
CA GLU A 248 25.64 21.75 -16.63
C GLU A 248 24.19 21.29 -16.80
N TYR A 249 23.31 22.26 -17.04
CA TYR A 249 21.91 22.00 -17.33
C TYR A 249 21.69 22.00 -18.83
N HIS A 250 21.19 20.89 -19.35
CA HIS A 250 20.80 20.77 -20.74
C HIS A 250 19.29 20.90 -20.86
N ALA A 251 18.82 21.79 -21.72
CA ALA A 251 17.39 21.85 -22.03
C ALA A 251 16.96 20.51 -22.65
N ALA A 252 15.94 19.89 -22.08
CA ALA A 252 15.53 18.55 -22.45
C ALA A 252 14.02 18.36 -22.40
N THR A 253 13.55 17.33 -23.08
CA THR A 253 12.15 16.91 -23.07
C THR A 253 12.05 15.41 -22.84
N ILE A 254 10.97 14.99 -22.18
CA ILE A 254 10.64 13.57 -22.03
C ILE A 254 9.22 13.31 -22.53
N ARG A 255 8.97 12.05 -22.88
CA ARG A 255 7.65 11.53 -23.23
C ARG A 255 7.24 10.42 -22.27
N GLY A 256 5.99 9.98 -22.33
CA GLY A 256 5.43 8.94 -21.47
C GLY A 256 5.02 9.43 -20.09
N GLY A 257 5.16 10.73 -19.80
CA GLY A 257 4.69 11.33 -18.57
C GLY A 257 3.82 12.55 -18.82
N ALA A 258 2.94 12.85 -17.87
CA ALA A 258 2.14 14.06 -17.84
C ALA A 258 2.35 14.80 -16.52
N LEU A 259 2.42 16.13 -16.57
CA LEU A 259 2.42 16.96 -15.38
C LEU A 259 0.98 17.17 -14.91
N THR A 260 0.69 16.73 -13.69
CA THR A 260 -0.57 16.98 -13.01
C THR A 260 -0.37 17.99 -11.88
N THR A 261 -1.44 18.69 -11.50
CA THR A 261 -1.38 19.65 -10.38
C THR A 261 -1.71 18.94 -9.08
N TRP A 262 -0.74 18.87 -8.18
CA TRP A 262 -0.90 18.38 -6.81
C TRP A 262 -0.93 19.57 -5.84
N GLY A 263 -2.12 20.12 -5.62
CA GLY A 263 -2.32 21.34 -4.84
C GLY A 263 -1.65 22.55 -5.48
N ARG A 264 -0.46 22.94 -4.98
CA ARG A 264 0.34 24.07 -5.52
C ARG A 264 1.59 23.60 -6.27
N TYR A 265 1.82 22.29 -6.35
CA TYR A 265 3.01 21.69 -6.94
C TYR A 265 2.65 20.89 -8.20
N TYR A 266 3.62 20.71 -9.10
CA TYR A 266 3.48 19.82 -10.24
C TYR A 266 4.02 18.44 -9.89
N ALA A 267 3.29 17.40 -10.27
CA ALA A 267 3.67 16.01 -10.08
C ALA A 267 3.70 15.30 -11.44
N LEU A 268 4.82 14.64 -11.74
CA LEU A 268 4.94 13.82 -12.95
C LEU A 268 4.32 12.45 -12.70
N VAL A 269 3.31 12.12 -13.50
CA VAL A 269 2.62 10.82 -13.49
C VAL A 269 2.76 10.14 -14.85
N ASP A 270 2.49 8.84 -14.91
CA ASP A 270 2.52 8.12 -16.18
C ASP A 270 1.46 8.64 -17.15
N ASP A 271 1.87 8.79 -18.41
CA ASP A 271 0.99 9.02 -19.55
C ASP A 271 1.16 7.89 -20.58
N PRO A 272 0.35 6.82 -20.50
CA PRO A 272 0.41 5.70 -21.43
C PRO A 272 0.10 6.10 -22.88
N SER A 273 -0.56 7.24 -23.10
CA SER A 273 -0.85 7.71 -24.46
C SER A 273 0.41 8.18 -25.18
N ASN A 274 1.48 8.49 -24.43
CA ASN A 274 2.75 8.99 -24.93
C ASN A 274 2.62 10.25 -25.80
N THR A 275 1.50 10.97 -25.66
CA THR A 275 1.18 12.15 -26.46
C THR A 275 1.69 13.43 -25.81
N ASN A 276 1.78 13.46 -24.48
CA ASN A 276 2.26 14.62 -23.76
C ASN A 276 3.78 14.73 -23.81
N LEU A 277 4.25 15.97 -23.93
CA LEU A 277 5.65 16.35 -23.87
C LEU A 277 5.89 17.15 -22.61
N VAL A 278 6.81 16.68 -21.77
CA VAL A 278 7.20 17.40 -20.57
C VAL A 278 8.52 18.10 -20.83
N LEU A 279 8.49 19.43 -20.74
CA LEU A 279 9.68 20.28 -20.86
C LEU A 279 10.40 20.36 -19.52
N GLY A 280 11.71 20.25 -19.54
CA GLY A 280 12.52 20.32 -18.33
C GLY A 280 13.99 20.50 -18.64
N ARG A 281 14.82 19.99 -17.75
CA ARG A 281 16.27 20.03 -17.88
C ARG A 281 16.87 18.69 -17.52
N ALA A 282 17.93 18.32 -18.22
CA ALA A 282 18.72 17.14 -17.92
C ALA A 282 20.05 17.54 -17.29
N VAL A 283 20.43 16.80 -16.26
CA VAL A 283 21.66 17.01 -15.49
C VAL A 283 22.37 15.68 -15.33
N LEU A 284 23.70 15.68 -15.47
CA LEU A 284 24.52 14.50 -15.24
C LEU A 284 24.85 14.37 -13.75
N ILE A 285 24.44 13.25 -13.15
CA ILE A 285 24.75 12.91 -11.77
C ILE A 285 25.93 11.94 -11.75
N GLU A 286 27.00 12.32 -11.06
CA GLU A 286 28.29 11.63 -11.15
C GLU A 286 28.49 10.59 -10.07
N THR A 287 27.85 10.78 -8.90
CA THR A 287 28.06 9.90 -7.75
C THR A 287 26.76 9.47 -7.09
N ARG A 288 26.83 8.34 -6.39
CA ARG A 288 25.74 7.81 -5.58
C ARG A 288 25.29 8.78 -4.49
N GLU A 289 26.22 9.50 -3.87
CA GLU A 289 25.93 10.43 -2.78
C GLU A 289 25.10 11.63 -3.27
N GLN A 290 25.35 12.10 -4.51
CA GLN A 290 24.53 13.12 -5.14
C GLN A 290 23.11 12.60 -5.39
N GLU A 291 22.98 11.38 -5.92
CA GLU A 291 21.69 10.74 -6.14
C GLU A 291 20.92 10.53 -4.82
N ASP A 292 21.57 10.04 -3.78
CA ASP A 292 20.93 9.81 -2.47
C ASP A 292 20.41 11.12 -1.85
N ARG A 293 21.10 12.25 -2.06
CA ARG A 293 20.59 13.58 -1.66
C ARG A 293 19.37 14.02 -2.46
N LEU A 294 19.33 13.74 -3.77
CA LEU A 294 18.13 14.00 -4.59
C LEU A 294 16.94 13.16 -4.11
N ARG A 295 17.18 11.87 -3.88
CA ARG A 295 16.17 10.94 -3.38
C ARG A 295 15.66 11.34 -2.00
N ALA A 296 16.53 11.88 -1.13
CA ALA A 296 16.13 12.42 0.16
C ALA A 296 15.25 13.66 0.03
N TYR A 297 15.51 14.53 -0.96
CA TYR A 297 14.76 15.76 -1.18
C TYR A 297 13.35 15.50 -1.74
N GLU A 298 13.24 14.65 -2.77
CA GLU A 298 11.94 14.31 -3.37
C GLU A 298 11.08 13.49 -2.40
N THR A 299 11.72 12.74 -1.52
CA THR A 299 11.10 11.87 -0.53
C THR A 299 10.40 10.64 -1.11
N ASN A 300 9.88 9.78 -0.23
CA ASN A 300 9.10 8.59 -0.57
C ASN A 300 7.72 8.86 -1.19
N ALA A 301 7.39 10.12 -1.47
CA ALA A 301 6.29 10.51 -2.34
C ALA A 301 6.57 10.18 -3.82
N TYR A 302 7.85 10.03 -4.17
CA TYR A 302 8.31 9.74 -5.52
C TYR A 302 9.10 8.43 -5.59
N GLU A 303 9.21 7.92 -6.80
CA GLU A 303 10.10 6.82 -7.18
C GLU A 303 10.96 7.22 -8.39
N VAL A 304 12.13 6.63 -8.47
CA VAL A 304 13.07 6.80 -9.58
C VAL A 304 12.74 5.77 -10.65
N VAL A 305 12.45 6.25 -11.85
CA VAL A 305 12.10 5.41 -13.01
C VAL A 305 12.98 5.74 -14.20
N ARG A 306 13.14 4.76 -15.11
CA ARG A 306 13.80 4.99 -16.40
C ARG A 306 12.93 5.87 -17.29
N CYS A 307 13.58 6.70 -18.09
CA CYS A 307 12.93 7.52 -19.10
C CYS A 307 13.89 7.77 -20.28
N SER A 308 13.33 8.10 -21.44
CA SER A 308 14.11 8.57 -22.58
C SER A 308 14.10 10.10 -22.60
N ILE A 309 15.28 10.69 -22.57
CA ILE A 309 15.49 12.13 -22.49
C ILE A 309 15.96 12.62 -23.86
N GLU A 310 15.21 13.55 -24.44
CA GLU A 310 15.54 14.20 -25.70
C GLU A 310 16.22 15.55 -25.41
N MET A 311 17.46 15.71 -25.84
CA MET A 311 18.25 16.95 -25.68
C MET A 311 18.48 17.58 -27.07
N GLY A 312 17.88 18.74 -27.33
CA GLY A 312 17.99 19.38 -28.64
C GLY A 312 17.27 18.61 -29.75
N SER A 313 17.75 18.70 -31.00
CA SER A 313 17.03 18.17 -32.17
C SER A 313 17.24 16.68 -32.47
N ASP A 314 18.35 16.06 -32.04
CA ASP A 314 18.71 14.68 -32.44
C ASP A 314 19.46 13.86 -31.36
N MET A 315 19.52 14.32 -30.10
CA MET A 315 20.20 13.56 -29.04
C MET A 315 19.18 12.94 -28.10
N HIS A 316 19.08 11.62 -28.14
CA HIS A 316 18.29 10.82 -27.19
C HIS A 316 19.24 10.09 -26.24
N VAL A 317 18.99 10.22 -24.94
CA VAL A 317 19.74 9.49 -23.91
C VAL A 317 18.80 8.77 -22.96
N ASP A 318 19.20 7.56 -22.55
CA ASP A 318 18.51 6.83 -21.48
C ASP A 318 18.92 7.44 -20.14
N GLY A 319 17.93 7.81 -19.35
CA GLY A 319 18.13 8.46 -18.07
C GLY A 319 17.08 8.09 -17.04
N LEU A 320 17.11 8.80 -15.92
CA LEU A 320 16.23 8.59 -14.79
C LEU A 320 15.41 9.85 -14.52
N THR A 321 14.23 9.67 -13.94
CA THR A 321 13.41 10.80 -13.46
C THR A 321 12.60 10.39 -12.23
N PHE A 322 12.02 11.38 -11.55
CA PHE A 322 11.17 11.18 -10.38
C PHE A 322 9.69 11.18 -10.77
N ARG A 323 9.08 9.99 -10.68
CA ARG A 323 7.64 9.80 -10.89
C ARG A 323 6.92 9.84 -9.53
N PHE A 324 5.80 10.55 -9.48
CA PHE A 324 4.95 10.63 -8.29
C PHE A 324 4.19 9.32 -8.08
N ILE A 325 4.21 8.81 -6.86
CA ILE A 325 3.48 7.59 -6.49
C ILE A 325 2.04 8.00 -6.18
N THR A 326 1.14 7.87 -7.17
CA THR A 326 -0.29 8.20 -7.05
C THR A 326 -1.03 7.41 -5.95
N ASP A 327 -0.46 6.29 -5.54
CA ASP A 327 -1.00 5.31 -4.61
C ASP A 327 -0.85 5.68 -3.11
N ILE A 328 -0.33 6.88 -2.78
CA ILE A 328 -0.16 7.37 -1.40
C ILE A 328 -1.41 8.09 -0.88
N MET A 329 -2.48 8.20 -1.68
CA MET A 329 -3.69 8.98 -1.35
C MET A 329 -4.92 8.17 -0.92
N ASP A 330 -4.81 6.85 -0.69
CA ASP A 330 -5.92 6.05 -0.13
C ASP A 330 -5.73 5.73 1.35
#